data_AF-A0A6S6PCY4-F1
#
_entry.id   AF-A0A6S6PCY4-F1
#
_cell.length_a   1.000
_cell.length_b   1.000
_cell.length_c   1.000
_cell.angle_alpha   90.00
_cell.angle_beta   90.00
_cell.angle_gamma   90.00
#
_symmetry.space_group_name_H-M   'P 1'
#
loop_
_entity.id
_entity.type
_entity.pdbx_description
1 polymer ?
#
loop_
_entity_poly.entity_id
_entity_poly.type
_entity_poly.pdbx_seq_one_letter_code
_entity_poly.pdbx_strand_id
1 'polypeptide(L)' 'MTEPRTVRVVQGGPIMVEGPVRIEMPDGSVVESDRFMVAICACKRSKNYPLCDTSHRRRRRGGADAASSDQRSA' A
#
# COMPACT_ATOMS: atom_id res chain seq x y z
N MET A 1 7.78 -6.60 -25.71
CA MET A 1 7.43 -5.29 -25.10
C MET A 1 7.08 -5.58 -23.66
N THR A 2 7.78 -4.98 -22.69
CA THR A 2 7.42 -5.13 -21.29
C THR A 2 6.20 -4.25 -21.04
N GLU A 3 5.03 -4.83 -20.87
CA GLU A 3 3.85 -4.07 -20.47
C GLU A 3 4.10 -3.46 -19.09
N PRO A 4 3.81 -2.16 -18.90
CA PRO A 4 3.97 -1.53 -17.60
C PRO A 4 3.01 -2.20 -16.60
N ARG A 5 3.52 -2.52 -15.41
CA ARG A 5 2.66 -3.00 -14.31
C ARG A 5 1.86 -1.84 -13.75
N THR A 6 0.56 -2.02 -13.60
CA THR A 6 -0.30 -1.01 -12.98
C THR A 6 -0.17 -1.07 -11.47
N VAL A 7 0.14 0.08 -10.87
CA VAL A 7 0.18 0.25 -9.42
C VAL A 7 -0.95 1.20 -9.02
N ARG A 8 -1.84 0.75 -8.13
CA ARG A 8 -2.97 1.58 -7.68
C ARG A 8 -2.75 2.07 -6.26
N VAL A 9 -2.60 3.39 -6.12
CA VAL A 9 -2.49 4.05 -4.82
C VAL A 9 -3.89 4.31 -4.27
N VAL A 10 -4.20 3.74 -3.10
CA VAL A 10 -5.49 3.98 -2.42
C VAL A 10 -5.32 5.13 -1.43
N GLN A 11 -6.14 6.18 -1.55
CA GLN A 11 -6.12 7.31 -0.61
C GLN A 11 -6.41 6.83 0.82
N GLY A 12 -5.48 7.12 1.75
CA GLY A 12 -5.57 6.65 3.15
C GLY A 12 -5.43 5.12 3.31
N GLY A 13 -5.09 4.41 2.25
CA GLY A 13 -5.04 2.95 2.19
C GLY A 13 -3.68 2.41 1.73
N PRO A 14 -3.61 1.11 1.38
CA PRO A 14 -2.40 0.51 0.84
C PRO A 14 -2.17 0.85 -0.63
N ILE A 15 -0.96 0.58 -1.10
CA ILE A 15 -0.62 0.55 -2.52
C ILE A 15 -0.91 -0.87 -3.02
N MET A 16 -1.73 -1.00 -4.05
CA MET A 16 -2.07 -2.29 -4.66
C MET A 16 -1.14 -2.54 -5.86
N VAL A 17 -0.49 -3.70 -5.86
CA VAL A 17 0.45 -4.12 -6.91
C VAL A 17 0.10 -5.53 -7.39
N GLU A 18 0.05 -5.73 -8.71
CA GLU A 18 -0.11 -7.06 -9.30
C GLU A 18 1.12 -7.91 -9.01
N GLY A 19 0.89 -9.09 -8.43
CA GLY A 19 1.96 -10.01 -8.09
C GLY A 19 2.19 -11.09 -9.15
N PRO A 20 3.18 -11.98 -8.91
CA PRO A 20 4.03 -12.04 -7.72
C PRO A 20 4.97 -10.83 -7.60
N VAL A 21 5.30 -10.44 -6.36
CA VAL A 21 6.21 -9.31 -6.08
C VAL A 21 7.33 -9.69 -5.13
N ARG A 22 8.49 -9.06 -5.32
CA ARG A 22 9.62 -9.03 -4.41
C ARG A 22 9.82 -7.60 -3.94
N ILE A 23 9.76 -7.37 -2.63
CA ILE A 23 9.85 -6.05 -2.01
C ILE A 23 11.17 -5.96 -1.27
N GLU A 24 12.03 -5.03 -1.68
CA GLU A 24 13.28 -4.72 -1.00
C GLU A 24 13.07 -3.60 0.01
N MET A 25 13.57 -3.80 1.22
CA MET A 25 13.44 -2.88 2.33
C MET A 25 14.74 -2.07 2.50
N PRO A 26 14.68 -0.86 3.10
CA PRO A 26 15.88 -0.05 3.33
C PRO A 26 16.93 -0.70 4.24
N ASP A 27 16.55 -1.68 5.06
CA ASP A 27 17.45 -2.46 5.91
C ASP A 27 18.11 -3.64 5.18
N GLY A 28 17.83 -3.81 3.87
CA GLY A 28 18.32 -4.91 3.05
C GLY A 28 17.49 -6.19 3.17
N SER A 29 16.45 -6.22 4.01
CA SER A 29 15.53 -7.36 4.05
C SER A 29 14.65 -7.43 2.81
N VAL A 30 14.21 -8.64 2.47
CA VAL A 30 13.39 -8.91 1.29
C VAL A 30 12.13 -9.65 1.72
N VAL A 31 10.98 -9.16 1.24
CA VAL A 31 9.68 -9.79 1.45
C VAL A 31 9.08 -10.18 0.12
N GLU A 32 8.74 -11.45 -0.02
CA GLU A 32 8.14 -12.02 -1.24
C GLU A 32 6.66 -12.34 -1.03
N SER A 33 5.87 -12.13 -2.08
CA SER A 33 4.48 -12.56 -2.10
C SER A 33 4.14 -13.12 -3.48
N ASP A 34 3.60 -14.33 -3.46
CA ASP A 34 3.12 -15.09 -4.61
C ASP A 34 1.67 -14.78 -4.99
N ARG A 35 1.00 -13.89 -4.25
CA ARG A 35 -0.38 -13.52 -4.50
C ARG A 35 -0.51 -12.69 -5.76
N PHE A 36 -1.58 -12.93 -6.52
CA PHE A 36 -1.92 -12.17 -7.73
C PHE A 36 -2.12 -10.66 -7.46
N MET A 37 -2.49 -10.29 -6.24
CA MET A 37 -2.63 -8.90 -5.82
C MET A 37 -2.06 -8.72 -4.42
N VAL A 38 -1.14 -7.76 -4.28
CA VAL A 38 -0.40 -7.50 -3.05
C VAL A 38 -0.68 -6.09 -2.59
N ALA A 39 -1.03 -5.95 -1.30
CA ALA A 39 -1.28 -4.67 -0.66
C ALA A 39 -0.06 -4.24 0.16
N ILE A 40 0.67 -3.24 -0.31
CA ILE A 40 1.83 -2.66 0.37
C ILE A 40 1.36 -1.56 1.32
N CYS A 41 1.88 -1.58 2.53
CA CYS A 41 1.53 -0.62 3.57
C CYS A 41 2.15 0.76 3.28
N ALA A 42 1.30 1.76 3.03
CA ALA A 42 1.74 3.16 2.96
C ALA A 42 1.74 3.86 4.34
N CYS A 43 0.97 3.34 5.32
CA CYS A 43 0.74 4.04 6.59
C CYS A 43 1.76 3.72 7.70
N LYS A 44 2.72 2.79 7.47
CA LYS A 44 3.73 2.34 8.45
C LYS A 44 3.21 1.83 9.80
N ARG A 45 1.90 1.55 9.92
CA ARG A 45 1.27 1.03 11.15
C ARG A 45 1.08 -0.48 11.13
N SER A 46 1.42 -1.15 10.03
CA SER A 46 1.24 -2.60 9.90
C SER A 46 2.19 -3.35 10.82
N LYS A 47 1.70 -4.39 11.49
CA LYS A 47 2.54 -5.34 12.22
C LYS A 47 3.32 -6.27 11.27
N ASN A 48 2.84 -6.42 10.04
CA ASN A 48 3.43 -7.26 9.00
C ASN A 48 4.10 -6.39 7.93
N TYR A 49 4.65 -5.24 8.32
CA TYR A 49 5.33 -4.34 7.40
C TYR A 49 6.42 -5.10 6.61
N PRO A 50 6.49 -4.96 5.27
CA PRO A 50 5.87 -3.95 4.41
C PRO A 50 4.43 -4.24 3.93
N LEU A 51 3.85 -5.39 4.25
CA LEU A 51 2.50 -5.75 3.80
C LEU A 51 1.42 -5.05 4.63
N CYS A 52 0.27 -4.77 4.02
CA CYS A 52 -0.87 -4.18 4.70
C CYS A 52 -1.66 -5.24 5.49
N ASP A 53 -1.84 -4.99 6.80
CA ASP A 53 -2.63 -5.81 7.72
C ASP A 53 -3.96 -5.14 8.13
N THR A 54 -4.42 -4.15 7.35
CA THR A 54 -5.56 -3.26 7.63
C THR A 54 -5.39 -2.27 8.80
N SER A 55 -4.21 -2.17 9.41
CA SER A 55 -3.94 -1.20 10.49
C SER A 55 -4.15 0.26 10.10
N HIS A 56 -4.17 0.58 8.79
CA HIS A 56 -4.51 1.92 8.30
C HIS A 56 -5.91 2.40 8.74
N ARG A 57 -6.86 1.46 8.96
CA ARG A 57 -8.23 1.77 9.40
C ARG A 57 -8.33 2.16 10.87
N ARG A 58 -7.31 1.88 11.69
CA ARG A 58 -7.33 2.21 13.11
C ARG A 58 -7.29 3.73 13.27
N ARG A 59 -8.45 4.33 13.56
CA ARG A 59 -8.58 5.77 13.81
C ARG A 59 -7.82 6.13 15.10
N ARG A 60 -6.71 6.85 14.99
CA ARG A 60 -6.19 7.64 16.11
C ARG A 60 -6.98 8.94 16.13
N ARG A 61 -7.68 9.23 17.23
CA ARG A 61 -8.22 10.57 17.48
C ARG A 61 -7.02 11.52 17.46
N GLY A 62 -6.88 12.38 16.44
CA GLY A 62 -5.89 13.46 16.44
C GLY A 62 -4.71 13.39 15.44
N GLY A 63 -4.84 12.76 14.28
CA GLY A 63 -3.83 12.89 13.22
C GLY A 63 -4.50 12.92 11.86
N ALA A 64 -4.48 14.08 11.21
CA ALA A 64 -4.94 14.31 9.85
C ALA A 64 -4.34 13.25 8.91
N ASP A 65 -5.21 12.65 8.10
CA ASP A 65 -4.97 12.00 6.79
C ASP A 65 -6.15 11.07 6.49
N ALA A 66 -7.36 11.62 6.60
CA ALA A 66 -8.57 10.97 6.15
C ALA A 66 -9.25 11.91 5.15
N ALA A 67 -9.16 11.53 3.88
CA ALA A 67 -10.17 11.81 2.86
C ALA A 67 -10.64 13.28 2.74
N SER A 68 -9.90 14.11 2.01
CA SER A 68 -10.55 15.13 1.20
C SER A 68 -10.85 14.53 -0.16
N SER A 69 -12.13 14.20 -0.33
CA SER A 69 -12.81 14.00 -1.60
C SER A 69 -12.60 15.23 -2.48
N ASP A 70 -11.81 15.11 -3.55
CA ASP A 70 -11.94 15.99 -4.71
C ASP A 70 -11.46 15.27 -5.97
N GLN A 71 -12.27 14.30 -6.42
CA GLN A 71 -12.26 13.94 -7.84
C GLN A 71 -13.18 14.93 -8.55
N ARG A 72 -12.69 16.16 -8.69
CA ARG A 72 -13.23 17.19 -9.59
C ARG A 72 -12.64 17.00 -10.98
N SER A 73 -13.55 17.01 -11.95
CA SER A 73 -13.35 17.52 -13.32
C SER A 73 -12.48 16.63 -14.24
N ALA A 74 -12.74 16.48 -15.52
CA ALA A 74 -13.76 16.93 -16.46
C ALA A 74 -13.66 16.01 -17.69
#